data_AF-A0A2Z3X0F6-F1
#
_entry.id   AF-A0A2Z3X0F6-F1
#
_cell.length_a   1.000
_cell.length_b   1.000
_cell.length_c   1.000
_cell.angle_alpha   90.00
_cell.angle_beta   90.00
_cell.angle_gamma   90.00
#
_symmetry.space_group_name_H-M   'P 1'
#
loop_
_entity.id
_entity.type
_entity.pdbx_description
1 polymer ?
#
loop_
_entity_poly.entity_id
_entity_poly.type
_entity_poly.pdbx_seq_one_letter_code
_entity_poly.pdbx_strand_id
1 'polypeptide(L)'
;MSFCAASPSVNSYSRSTTLLNKTLPANHHISEPWWGLKRNITPCFGARLVQEGNRLHYLADRASITGTFTDADLRHLDQAFPVLLKQMELMLVSGELSPRHQHCVTLYAKGLTCEADSLGSHGYIYIAIYPTPSVTS
;
A
#
# COMPACT_ATOMS: atom_id res chain seq x y z
N MET A 1 -12.86 -6.09 8.59
CA MET A 1 -11.62 -5.32 8.75
C MET A 1 -11.93 -3.94 8.20
N SER A 2 -12.00 -2.91 9.06
CA SER A 2 -12.24 -1.53 8.62
C SER A 2 -10.89 -0.82 8.56
N PHE A 3 -10.60 -0.15 7.45
CA PHE A 3 -9.39 0.64 7.23
C PHE A 3 -9.36 1.94 8.06
N CYS A 4 -10.40 2.23 8.86
CA CYS A 4 -10.53 3.46 9.66
C CYS A 4 -9.54 3.62 10.84
N ALA A 5 -8.55 2.74 11.03
CA ALA A 5 -7.68 2.77 12.23
C ALA A 5 -6.20 3.09 11.95
N ALA A 6 -5.83 3.60 10.77
CA ALA A 6 -4.47 4.05 10.50
C ALA A 6 -4.41 5.59 10.38
N SER A 7 -4.52 6.27 11.53
CA SER A 7 -4.06 7.64 11.69
C SER A 7 -3.49 7.82 13.09
N PRO A 8 -2.22 8.22 13.18
CA PRO A 8 -1.82 9.20 14.18
C PRO A 8 -1.20 10.43 13.54
N SER A 9 -1.89 11.55 13.78
CA SER A 9 -1.37 12.91 14.02
C SER A 9 -0.40 13.56 13.03
N VAL A 10 -0.94 14.60 12.40
CA VAL A 10 -0.27 15.87 12.12
C VAL A 10 0.53 16.35 13.35
N ASN A 11 1.82 16.67 13.19
CA ASN A 11 2.41 17.77 13.95
C ASN A 11 3.63 18.37 13.23
N SER A 12 3.44 19.58 12.71
CA SER A 12 4.47 20.55 12.35
C SER A 12 4.93 21.28 13.62
N TYR A 13 6.24 21.55 13.77
CA TYR A 13 6.86 22.82 14.20
C TYR A 13 8.33 22.60 14.65
N SER A 14 9.24 23.20 13.90
CA SER A 14 10.63 23.46 14.29
C SER A 14 10.70 24.64 15.29
N ARG A 15 11.53 24.56 16.35
CA ARG A 15 12.34 25.69 16.91
C ARG A 15 13.31 25.25 18.03
N SER A 16 14.60 25.32 17.71
CA SER A 16 15.77 25.86 18.44
C SER A 16 16.24 25.36 19.83
N THR A 17 17.36 24.63 19.78
CA THR A 17 18.67 24.76 20.51
C THR A 17 18.73 25.01 22.03
N THR A 18 19.31 24.06 22.79
CA THR A 18 20.60 24.24 23.52
C THR A 18 21.20 22.90 24.04
N LEU A 19 22.41 22.62 23.54
CA LEU A 19 23.54 21.80 24.04
C LEU A 19 23.35 20.77 25.19
N LEU A 20 23.56 19.48 24.87
CA LEU A 20 24.48 18.62 25.62
C LEU A 20 24.98 17.45 24.75
N ASN A 21 26.30 17.36 24.65
CA ASN A 21 27.09 16.42 23.88
C ASN A 21 27.06 15.02 24.50
N LYS A 22 26.44 14.06 23.81
CA LYS A 22 26.75 12.64 24.01
C LYS A 22 26.68 11.93 22.66
N THR A 23 27.78 11.28 22.32
CA THR A 23 28.06 10.52 21.10
C THR A 23 26.81 9.82 20.55
N LEU A 24 26.25 10.32 19.44
CA LEU A 24 25.11 9.70 18.76
C LEU A 24 25.62 8.64 17.77
N PRO A 25 25.15 7.38 17.83
CA PRO A 25 25.36 6.45 16.73
C PRO A 25 24.64 7.02 15.50
N ALA A 26 25.17 6.75 14.31
CA ALA A 26 24.66 7.23 13.03
C ALA A 26 23.12 7.23 13.02
N ASN A 27 22.56 8.43 12.94
CA ASN A 27 21.13 8.68 12.82
C ASN A 27 20.68 8.16 11.45
N HIS A 28 20.49 6.84 11.34
CA HIS A 28 19.60 6.29 10.34
C HIS A 28 18.20 6.66 10.81
N HIS A 29 17.76 7.87 10.46
CA HIS A 29 16.35 8.18 10.38
C HIS A 29 15.81 7.28 9.28
N ILE A 30 15.50 6.03 9.62
CA ILE A 30 14.82 5.08 8.76
C ILE A 30 13.45 5.72 8.54
N SER A 31 13.33 6.53 7.50
CA SER A 31 12.02 6.90 6.97
C SER A 31 11.25 5.60 6.82
N GLU A 32 10.08 5.52 7.45
CA GLU A 32 9.27 4.31 7.47
C GLU A 32 9.22 3.70 6.06
N PRO A 33 9.60 2.42 5.90
CA PRO A 33 9.72 1.83 4.58
C PRO A 33 8.34 1.79 3.93
N TRP A 34 8.23 2.33 2.70
CA TRP A 34 7.03 2.17 1.89
C TRP A 34 6.85 0.69 1.55
N TRP A 35 5.77 0.08 2.03
CA TRP A 35 5.58 -1.37 1.90
C TRP A 35 5.01 -1.80 0.55
N GLY A 36 4.23 -0.95 -0.12
CA GLY A 36 3.54 -1.29 -1.37
C GLY A 36 4.35 -1.01 -2.65
N LEU A 37 3.66 -1.02 -3.79
CA LEU A 37 4.22 -0.54 -5.04
C LEU A 37 4.40 0.98 -4.98
N LYS A 38 5.58 1.48 -5.35
CA LYS A 38 5.82 2.93 -5.36
C LYS A 38 5.17 3.53 -6.61
N ARG A 39 4.15 4.36 -6.42
CA ARG A 39 3.46 5.09 -7.50
C ARG A 39 3.47 6.58 -7.20
N ASN A 40 3.61 7.41 -8.23
CA ASN A 40 3.59 8.86 -8.11
C ASN A 40 2.15 9.39 -8.21
N ILE A 41 1.26 8.85 -7.37
CA ILE A 41 -0.17 9.16 -7.34
C ILE A 41 -0.57 9.45 -5.90
N THR A 42 -1.38 10.48 -5.70
CA THR A 42 -1.85 10.92 -4.38
C THR A 42 -3.35 11.25 -4.48
N PRO A 43 -4.21 10.67 -3.61
CA PRO A 43 -3.90 9.74 -2.53
C PRO A 43 -3.63 8.30 -3.03
N CYS A 44 -2.83 7.54 -2.28
CA CYS A 44 -2.48 6.15 -2.59
C CYS A 44 -2.31 5.30 -1.33
N PHE A 45 -2.91 4.12 -1.34
CA PHE A 45 -2.76 3.08 -0.34
C PHE A 45 -1.84 1.98 -0.89
N GLY A 46 -0.72 1.72 -0.23
CA GLY A 46 0.21 0.66 -0.58
C GLY A 46 0.25 -0.43 0.49
N ALA A 47 0.40 -1.69 0.08
CA ALA A 47 0.65 -2.76 1.03
C ALA A 47 1.54 -3.86 0.45
N ARG A 48 2.21 -4.59 1.34
CA ARG A 48 2.89 -5.84 1.02
C ARG A 48 2.11 -7.02 1.58
N LEU A 49 1.39 -7.71 0.71
CA LEU A 49 0.63 -8.90 1.04
C LEU A 49 1.57 -10.11 1.16
N VAL A 50 1.33 -10.97 2.14
CA VAL A 50 2.05 -12.24 2.28
C VAL A 50 1.33 -13.31 1.48
N GLN A 51 2.08 -14.02 0.64
CA GLN A 51 1.54 -15.09 -0.18
C GLN A 51 1.80 -16.45 0.48
N GLU A 52 0.74 -17.24 0.67
CA GLU A 52 0.82 -18.64 1.09
C GLU A 52 0.13 -19.51 0.03
N GLY A 53 0.92 -20.17 -0.83
CA GLY A 53 0.38 -20.83 -2.01
C GLY A 53 -0.36 -19.83 -2.90
N ASN A 54 -1.67 -20.00 -3.09
CA ASN A 54 -2.50 -19.06 -3.86
C ASN A 54 -3.36 -18.15 -2.96
N ARG A 55 -3.08 -18.10 -1.65
CA ARG A 55 -3.77 -17.24 -0.69
C ARG A 55 -2.96 -16.00 -0.40
N LEU A 56 -3.65 -14.89 -0.18
CA LEU A 56 -3.04 -13.61 0.16
C LEU A 56 -3.47 -13.14 1.53
N HIS A 57 -2.50 -12.78 2.35
CA HIS A 57 -2.70 -12.31 3.71
C HIS A 57 -2.34 -10.83 3.81
N TYR A 58 -3.31 -10.04 4.22
CA TYR A 58 -3.11 -8.62 4.53
C TYR A 58 -2.55 -8.46 5.95
N LEU A 59 -1.51 -7.64 6.07
CA LEU A 59 -0.85 -7.29 7.32
C LEU A 59 -0.82 -5.77 7.45
N ALA A 60 -1.45 -5.23 8.50
CA ALA A 60 -1.61 -3.79 8.68
C ALA A 60 -0.27 -3.07 8.97
N ASP A 61 0.67 -3.74 9.62
CA ASP A 61 2.05 -3.27 9.83
C ASP A 61 2.89 -3.24 8.54
N ARG A 62 2.36 -3.82 7.45
CA ARG A 62 2.96 -3.81 6.11
C ARG A 62 2.12 -3.02 5.12
N ALA A 63 1.43 -1.99 5.60
CA ALA A 63 0.66 -1.06 4.80
C ALA A 63 1.13 0.37 5.02
N SER A 64 0.94 1.21 4.02
CA SER A 64 1.34 2.61 4.01
C SER A 64 0.31 3.42 3.23
N ILE A 65 0.05 4.66 3.64
CA ILE A 65 -0.81 5.59 2.91
C ILE A 65 0.02 6.83 2.57
N THR A 66 -0.10 7.29 1.32
CA THR A 66 0.43 8.56 0.86
C THR A 66 -0.74 9.49 0.52
N GLY A 67 -0.71 10.72 1.06
CA GLY A 67 -1.80 11.68 0.92
C GLY A 67 -2.99 11.40 1.82
N THR A 68 -4.12 12.04 1.51
CA THR A 68 -5.34 11.95 2.31
C THR A 68 -6.47 11.46 1.42
N PHE A 69 -7.05 10.31 1.78
CA PHE A 69 -8.28 9.82 1.17
C PHE A 69 -9.49 10.56 1.74
N THR A 70 -10.53 10.77 0.93
CA THR A 70 -11.81 11.25 1.44
C THR A 70 -12.55 10.13 2.16
N ASP A 71 -13.52 10.45 3.03
CA ASP A 71 -14.34 9.43 3.69
C ASP A 71 -15.09 8.54 2.69
N ALA A 72 -15.47 9.09 1.54
CA ALA A 72 -16.10 8.32 0.47
C ALA A 72 -15.13 7.30 -0.13
N ASP A 73 -13.89 7.72 -0.40
CA ASP A 73 -12.86 6.83 -0.94
C ASP A 73 -12.45 5.76 0.06
N LEU A 74 -12.38 6.08 1.37
CA LEU A 74 -12.11 5.10 2.42
C LEU A 74 -13.21 4.04 2.49
N ARG A 75 -14.49 4.43 2.37
CA ARG A 75 -15.60 3.47 2.28
C ARG A 75 -15.51 2.61 1.03
N HIS A 76 -15.13 3.18 -0.12
CA HIS A 76 -14.90 2.40 -1.33
C HIS A 76 -13.72 1.44 -1.17
N LEU A 77 -12.65 1.85 -0.50
CA LEU A 77 -11.49 1.02 -0.21
C LEU A 77 -11.88 -0.16 0.69
N ASP A 78 -12.63 0.08 1.77
CA ASP A 78 -13.19 -0.97 2.66
C ASP A 78 -13.99 -2.02 1.88
N GLN A 79 -14.79 -1.59 0.90
CA GLN A 79 -15.61 -2.48 0.09
C GLN A 79 -14.84 -3.18 -1.03
N ALA A 80 -13.90 -2.48 -1.67
CA ALA A 80 -13.14 -2.97 -2.81
C ALA A 80 -12.03 -3.93 -2.40
N PHE A 81 -11.39 -3.69 -1.25
CA PHE A 81 -10.20 -4.42 -0.85
C PHE A 81 -10.40 -5.95 -0.77
N PRO A 82 -11.47 -6.49 -0.15
CA PRO A 82 -11.70 -7.94 -0.15
C PRO A 82 -11.93 -8.51 -1.56
N VAL A 83 -12.57 -7.73 -2.45
CA VAL A 83 -12.83 -8.12 -3.85
C VAL A 83 -11.51 -8.18 -4.63
N LEU A 84 -10.68 -7.14 -4.50
CA LEU A 84 -9.36 -7.06 -5.11
C LEU A 84 -8.45 -8.19 -4.62
N LEU A 85 -8.45 -8.45 -3.31
CA LEU A 85 -7.69 -9.55 -2.71
C LEU A 85 -8.09 -10.89 -3.34
N LYS A 86 -9.39 -11.17 -3.42
CA LYS A 86 -9.90 -12.41 -3.99
C LYS A 86 -9.57 -12.53 -5.48
N GLN A 87 -9.63 -11.42 -6.22
CA GLN A 87 -9.29 -11.42 -7.65
C GLN A 87 -7.80 -11.71 -7.86
N MET A 88 -6.90 -11.12 -7.06
CA MET A 88 -5.47 -11.44 -7.11
C MET A 88 -5.18 -12.90 -6.75
N GLU A 89 -5.89 -13.50 -5.78
CA GLU A 89 -5.80 -14.94 -5.50
C GLU A 89 -6.21 -15.80 -6.70
N LEU A 90 -7.25 -15.40 -7.43
CA LEU A 90 -7.67 -16.09 -8.66
C LEU A 90 -6.61 -15.94 -9.77
N MET A 91 -5.97 -14.78 -9.88
CA MET A 91 -4.87 -14.56 -10.83
C MET A 91 -3.61 -15.37 -10.49
N LEU A 92 -3.36 -15.65 -9.20
CA LEU A 92 -2.31 -16.60 -8.79
C LEU A 92 -2.65 -18.03 -9.22
N VAL A 93 -3.93 -18.42 -9.16
CA VAL A 93 -4.39 -19.74 -9.63
C VAL A 93 -4.28 -19.87 -11.15
N SER A 94 -4.68 -18.83 -11.90
CA SER A 94 -4.60 -18.84 -13.37
C SER A 94 -3.17 -18.69 -13.90
N GLY A 95 -2.26 -18.16 -13.08
CA GLY A 95 -0.87 -17.86 -13.46
C GLY A 95 -0.69 -16.50 -14.14
N GLU A 96 -1.76 -15.70 -14.27
CA GLU A 96 -1.67 -14.30 -14.74
C GLU A 96 -0.80 -13.47 -13.78
N LEU A 97 -0.92 -13.73 -12.47
CA LEU A 97 0.00 -13.21 -11.46
C LEU A 97 0.96 -14.33 -11.08
N SER A 98 2.25 -14.15 -11.36
CA SER A 98 3.29 -15.14 -11.07
C SER A 98 4.15 -14.69 -9.89
N PRO A 99 4.37 -15.53 -8.86
CA PRO A 99 5.30 -15.21 -7.76
C PRO A 99 6.77 -15.07 -8.20
N ARG A 100 7.11 -15.63 -9.36
CA ARG A 100 8.49 -15.76 -9.85
C ARG A 100 8.83 -14.78 -10.96
N HIS A 101 7.81 -14.23 -11.61
CA HIS A 101 7.98 -13.33 -12.75
C HIS A 101 7.41 -11.99 -12.38
N GLN A 102 8.23 -10.95 -12.54
CA GLN A 102 7.76 -9.59 -12.39
C GLN A 102 6.76 -9.29 -13.51
N HIS A 103 5.52 -9.04 -13.12
CA HIS A 103 4.45 -8.68 -14.03
C HIS A 103 3.41 -7.89 -13.24
N CYS A 104 3.30 -6.60 -13.57
CA CYS A 104 2.32 -5.72 -12.94
C CYS A 104 0.96 -5.94 -13.62
N VAL A 105 -0.03 -6.30 -12.81
CA VAL A 105 -1.42 -6.40 -13.23
C VAL A 105 -2.21 -5.21 -12.70
N THR A 106 -3.23 -4.79 -13.44
CA THR A 106 -4.10 -3.66 -13.05
C THR A 106 -5.54 -4.15 -12.93
N LEU A 107 -6.16 -3.82 -11.80
CA LEU A 107 -7.49 -4.22 -11.39
C LEU A 107 -8.33 -2.98 -11.12
N TYR A 108 -9.64 -3.08 -11.34
CA TYR A 108 -10.58 -1.98 -11.10
C TYR A 108 -11.73 -2.46 -10.23
N ALA A 109 -12.01 -1.73 -9.15
CA ALA A 109 -13.14 -2.03 -8.29
C ALA A 109 -13.62 -0.75 -7.60
N LYS A 110 -14.94 -0.50 -7.63
CA LYS A 110 -15.58 0.62 -6.91
C LYS A 110 -14.97 2.00 -7.17
N GLY A 111 -14.56 2.27 -8.41
CA GLY A 111 -13.91 3.53 -8.79
C GLY A 111 -12.48 3.68 -8.28
N LEU A 112 -11.86 2.58 -7.82
CA LEU A 112 -10.45 2.50 -7.46
C LEU A 112 -9.70 1.69 -8.52
N THR A 113 -8.47 2.11 -8.78
CA THR A 113 -7.48 1.36 -9.53
C THR A 113 -6.55 0.67 -8.54
N CYS A 114 -6.29 -0.61 -8.74
CA CYS A 114 -5.35 -1.40 -7.95
C CYS A 114 -4.30 -1.99 -8.88
N GLU A 115 -3.05 -1.65 -8.65
CA GLU A 115 -1.91 -2.26 -9.31
C GLU A 115 -1.28 -3.27 -8.37
N ALA A 116 -0.93 -4.45 -8.89
CA ALA A 116 -0.33 -5.53 -8.12
C ALA A 116 0.83 -6.16 -8.89
N ASP A 117 1.93 -6.46 -8.20
CA ASP A 117 3.10 -7.12 -8.79
C ASP A 117 3.78 -7.98 -7.71
N SER A 118 4.30 -9.14 -8.09
CA SER A 118 5.09 -9.99 -7.20
C SER A 118 6.52 -9.49 -7.03
N LEU A 119 7.02 -8.71 -7.99
CA LEU A 119 8.42 -8.31 -8.15
C LEU A 119 9.39 -9.52 -8.13
N GLY A 120 8.90 -10.72 -8.50
CA GLY A 120 9.68 -11.95 -8.42
C GLY A 120 10.11 -12.31 -6.99
N SER A 121 9.36 -11.90 -5.97
CA SER A 121 9.75 -12.05 -4.57
C SER A 121 9.56 -13.46 -3.98
N HIS A 122 8.91 -14.37 -4.71
CA HIS A 122 8.57 -15.73 -4.28
C HIS A 122 7.66 -15.86 -3.04
N GLY A 123 7.18 -14.77 -2.46
CA GLY A 123 6.34 -14.84 -1.26
C GLY A 123 5.57 -13.57 -0.93
N TYR A 124 5.67 -12.51 -1.73
CA TYR A 124 4.96 -11.27 -1.53
C TYR A 124 4.30 -10.76 -2.80
N ILE A 125 3.13 -10.16 -2.63
CA ILE A 125 2.48 -9.34 -3.64
C ILE A 125 2.47 -7.90 -3.13
N TYR A 126 3.05 -7.00 -3.91
CA TYR A 126 3.10 -5.57 -3.65
C TYR A 126 1.92 -4.93 -4.36
N ILE A 127 1.15 -4.12 -3.64
CA ILE A 127 -0.01 -3.45 -4.22
C ILE A 127 0.07 -1.93 -4.05
N ALA A 128 -0.60 -1.22 -4.95
CA ALA A 128 -0.95 0.19 -4.83
C ALA A 128 -2.40 0.40 -5.27
N ILE A 129 -3.21 1.00 -4.41
CA ILE A 129 -4.62 1.29 -4.64
C ILE A 129 -4.83 2.80 -4.55
N TYR A 130 -5.46 3.37 -5.57
CA TYR A 130 -5.70 4.80 -5.66
C TYR A 130 -7.01 5.07 -6.42
N PRO A 131 -7.64 6.25 -6.24
CA PRO A 131 -8.84 6.59 -6.99
C PRO A 131 -8.58 6.57 -8.50
N THR A 132 -9.48 5.93 -9.25
CA THR A 132 -9.40 5.95 -10.71
C THR A 132 -9.62 7.38 -11.19
N PRO A 133 -8.72 7.97 -12.00
CA PRO A 133 -8.93 9.30 -12.55
C PRO A 133 -10.23 9.31 -13.34
N SER A 134 -11.17 10.18 -12.95
CA SER A 134 -12.34 10.45 -13.78
C SER A 134 -11.84 11.13 -15.06
N VAL A 135 -12.00 10.48 -16.20
CA VAL A 135 -11.80 11.14 -17.49
C VAL A 135 -12.90 12.17 -17.64
N THR A 136 -12.60 13.42 -17.32
CA THR A 136 -13.45 14.56 -17.66
C THR A 136 -13.39 14.68 -19.18
N SER A 137 -14.45 14.25 -19.86
CA SER A 137 -14.63 14.48 -21.31
C SER A 137 -15.01 15.93 -21.58
#